data_AF-X6LTU6-F1
#
_entry.id   AF-X6LTU6-F1
#
_cell.length_a   1.000
_cell.length_b   1.000
_cell.length_c   1.000
_cell.angle_alpha   90.00
_cell.angle_beta   90.00
_cell.angle_gamma   90.00
#
_symmetry.space_group_name_H-M   'P 1'
#
loop_
_entity.id
_entity.type
_entity.pdbx_description
1 polymer ?
#
loop_
_entity_poly.entity_id
_entity_poly.type
_entity_poly.pdbx_seq_one_letter_code
_entity_poly.pdbx_strand_id
1 'polypeptide(L)'
;MNQNQKSTMKKEDNEEDENKEISPVIYTLLQLLSNLTLLLRDISCMENCTELGILLNEEKTKVTNYLWRNAKIKFEQLSQMTELNEEQLCVALHCWMSKFPQWWNEAYPDQLESSDYQNVLDFERRIGSYYSPFFIKFKNLYNEIKIPIESKEMNKILCEIKESQLLDDESFKRQHIPHLFLVTRHLSASNLTNQFYNDTELQHRYPLLFHTLKWIDKLECVKLLPSIAQWMKYCHMEYSGKLTKYQIQKIFADDIIRDSCKETNLIQMWEDFVKCWNTFAGQTIETKWGNFDKPIPLEKAAIVYSIAHPDNPDLRVVAMIETLQSIHNDFLQNVHSKSNIRPNQEERKMHDNSVYNNNNDVISKSLFDITPLDVISIDENTLNAIIQSCYYPTFNYGNKKDDQQIGFQFIENEIYNQTFRGHKIDISIPLFEFADELTIKHCLETLERYHPDIKNAYFDANELESVQALFDDPQQIQHAFEILSQLVVLLSHDIHKINLNETISTWMKEMNFNQKDCDLFKEENDVRLLVKHVGALWRIFDHINY
;
A
#
# COMPACT_ATOMS: atom_id res chain seq x y z
N MET A 1 18.27 -55.38 -12.67
CA MET A 1 19.28 -55.39 -11.61
C MET A 1 20.29 -54.30 -11.97
N ASN A 2 20.37 -53.24 -11.16
CA ASN A 2 21.48 -52.32 -10.87
C ASN A 2 22.72 -52.34 -11.77
N GLN A 3 23.44 -51.26 -12.08
CA GLN A 3 23.44 -49.85 -11.64
C GLN A 3 24.59 -49.18 -12.43
N ASN A 4 24.57 -47.85 -12.50
CA ASN A 4 25.76 -46.97 -12.53
C ASN A 4 26.69 -47.01 -13.76
N GLN A 5 26.61 -45.98 -14.63
CA GLN A 5 27.51 -44.81 -14.59
C GLN A 5 27.47 -43.96 -15.88
N LYS A 6 27.52 -42.64 -15.65
CA LYS A 6 27.94 -41.55 -16.56
C LYS A 6 26.97 -41.07 -17.65
N SER A 7 26.12 -40.12 -17.25
CA SER A 7 25.95 -38.89 -18.02
C SER A 7 26.05 -37.68 -17.08
N THR A 8 27.25 -37.10 -17.00
CA THR A 8 27.46 -35.76 -16.46
C THR A 8 26.88 -34.75 -17.46
N MET A 9 25.58 -34.48 -17.33
CA MET A 9 24.94 -33.33 -17.93
C MET A 9 24.99 -32.20 -16.90
N LYS A 10 25.56 -31.08 -17.34
CA LYS A 10 25.66 -29.82 -16.62
C LYS A 10 24.31 -29.49 -15.98
N LYS A 11 24.28 -29.40 -14.65
CA LYS A 11 23.28 -28.59 -13.96
C LYS A 11 23.70 -27.15 -14.21
N GLU A 12 22.96 -26.48 -15.10
CA GLU A 12 22.81 -25.04 -15.01
C GLU A 12 22.05 -24.80 -13.71
N ASP A 13 22.79 -24.36 -12.70
CA ASP A 13 22.21 -23.77 -11.51
C ASP A 13 21.54 -22.47 -11.96
N ASN A 14 20.23 -22.55 -12.24
CA ASN A 14 19.34 -21.40 -12.22
C ASN A 14 19.31 -20.92 -10.77
N GLU A 15 20.29 -20.11 -10.37
CA GLU A 15 20.12 -19.20 -9.24
C GLU A 15 18.97 -18.26 -9.60
N GLU A 16 17.83 -18.48 -8.95
CA GLU A 16 16.71 -17.55 -8.97
C GLU A 16 17.24 -16.16 -8.57
N ASP A 17 17.12 -15.20 -9.50
CA ASP A 17 17.20 -13.76 -9.24
C ASP A 17 16.08 -13.39 -8.23
N GLU A 18 16.23 -13.78 -6.96
CA GLU A 18 15.54 -13.10 -5.88
C GLU A 18 16.05 -11.66 -5.89
N ASN A 19 15.16 -10.72 -6.21
CA ASN A 19 15.35 -9.29 -6.02
C ASN A 19 15.90 -9.02 -4.61
N LYS A 20 17.23 -9.00 -4.46
CA LYS A 20 17.90 -8.55 -3.25
C LYS A 20 17.65 -7.04 -3.16
N GLU A 21 16.60 -6.68 -2.46
CA GLU A 21 16.35 -5.30 -2.04
C GLU A 21 17.58 -4.77 -1.30
N ILE A 22 17.99 -3.55 -1.64
CA ILE A 22 19.13 -2.89 -1.02
C ILE A 22 18.80 -2.61 0.45
N SER A 23 19.74 -2.91 1.34
CA SER A 23 19.59 -2.64 2.77
C SER A 23 19.20 -1.17 3.01
N PRO A 24 18.22 -0.87 3.88
CA PRO A 24 17.82 0.51 4.21
C PRO A 24 18.99 1.38 4.72
N VAL A 25 19.97 0.76 5.39
CA VAL A 25 21.21 1.43 5.82
C VAL A 25 22.00 1.95 4.63
N ILE A 26 22.15 1.13 3.59
CA ILE A 26 22.89 1.46 2.37
C ILE A 26 22.12 2.49 1.55
N TYR A 27 20.81 2.33 1.42
CA TYR A 27 19.98 3.30 0.74
C TYR A 27 20.05 4.69 1.42
N THR A 28 19.95 4.73 2.75
CA THR A 28 20.08 5.97 3.53
C THR A 28 21.48 6.58 3.39
N LEU A 29 22.53 5.75 3.38
CA LEU A 29 23.90 6.18 3.11
C LEU A 29 24.03 6.81 1.72
N LEU A 30 23.50 6.17 0.67
CA LEU A 30 23.56 6.69 -0.69
C LEU A 30 22.77 8.00 -0.84
N GLN A 31 21.61 8.11 -0.19
CA GLN A 31 20.86 9.37 -0.13
C GLN A 31 21.64 10.47 0.60
N LEU A 32 22.33 10.15 1.71
CA LEU A 32 23.19 11.09 2.40
C LEU A 32 24.32 11.57 1.49
N LEU A 33 25.03 10.65 0.83
CA LEU A 33 26.12 10.96 -0.11
C LEU A 33 25.65 11.78 -1.30
N SER A 34 24.48 11.47 -1.86
CA SER A 34 23.85 12.23 -2.93
C SER A 34 23.58 13.68 -2.49
N ASN A 35 22.94 13.88 -1.33
CA ASN A 35 22.71 15.23 -0.80
C ASN A 35 24.02 15.98 -0.53
N LEU A 36 25.03 15.32 0.03
CA LEU A 36 26.34 15.95 0.30
C LEU A 36 27.09 16.33 -0.98
N THR A 37 27.07 15.48 -2.01
CA THR A 37 27.72 15.77 -3.30
C THR A 37 27.02 16.89 -4.06
N LEU A 38 25.68 16.92 -4.05
CA LEU A 38 24.90 18.03 -4.60
C LEU A 38 25.15 19.32 -3.82
N LEU A 39 25.27 19.25 -2.49
CA LEU A 39 25.58 20.40 -1.65
C LEU A 39 26.98 20.95 -1.95
N LEU A 40 27.98 20.08 -2.10
CA LEU A 40 29.34 20.48 -2.50
C LEU A 40 29.34 21.18 -3.85
N ARG A 41 28.55 20.69 -4.82
CA ARG A 41 28.38 21.32 -6.12
C ARG A 41 27.75 22.70 -6.00
N ASP A 42 26.67 22.83 -5.23
CA ASP A 42 25.97 24.11 -5.03
C ASP A 42 26.89 25.16 -4.39
N ILE A 43 27.63 24.79 -3.33
CA ILE A 43 28.58 25.67 -2.64
C ILE A 43 29.75 26.08 -3.56
N SER A 44 30.16 25.20 -4.47
CA SER A 44 31.27 25.47 -5.40
C SER A 44 30.87 26.38 -6.56
N CYS A 45 29.57 26.51 -6.85
CA CYS A 45 29.04 27.40 -7.88
C CYS A 45 28.85 28.82 -7.29
N MET A 46 29.67 29.79 -7.71
CA MET A 46 29.64 31.17 -7.19
C MET A 46 28.30 31.93 -7.39
N GLU A 47 27.35 31.42 -8.18
CA GLU A 47 26.11 32.12 -8.55
C GLU A 47 24.80 31.34 -8.27
N ASN A 48 24.80 30.40 -7.32
CA ASN A 48 23.67 29.47 -7.04
C ASN A 48 23.29 28.63 -8.27
N CYS A 49 23.54 27.32 -8.22
CA CYS A 49 23.43 26.45 -9.39
C CYS A 49 21.98 26.39 -9.91
N THR A 50 21.74 27.01 -11.06
CA THR A 50 20.39 27.13 -11.62
C THR A 50 19.80 25.78 -12.04
N GLU A 51 20.68 24.88 -12.45
CA GLU A 51 20.38 23.50 -12.82
C GLU A 51 19.96 22.67 -11.61
N LEU A 52 20.50 22.93 -10.41
CA LEU A 52 20.08 22.23 -9.19
C LEU A 52 18.69 22.67 -8.73
N GLY A 53 18.35 23.95 -8.86
CA GLY A 53 16.99 24.43 -8.59
C GLY A 53 15.95 23.77 -9.49
N ILE A 54 16.27 23.55 -10.77
CA ILE A 54 15.42 22.83 -11.71
C ILE A 54 15.34 21.34 -11.35
N LEU A 55 16.47 20.69 -11.05
CA LEU A 55 16.54 19.27 -10.71
C LEU A 55 15.72 18.95 -9.45
N LEU A 56 15.81 19.80 -8.43
CA LEU A 56 15.19 19.58 -7.12
C LEU A 56 13.78 20.18 -7.02
N ASN A 57 13.31 20.87 -8.07
CA ASN A 57 12.06 21.61 -8.08
C ASN A 57 11.94 22.61 -6.89
N GLU A 58 13.03 23.29 -6.58
CA GLU A 58 13.16 24.20 -5.45
C GLU A 58 13.65 25.59 -5.89
N GLU A 59 13.28 26.62 -5.13
CA GLU A 59 13.78 27.97 -5.39
C GLU A 59 15.29 28.02 -5.19
N LYS A 60 16.02 28.64 -6.12
CA LYS A 60 17.50 28.70 -6.12
C LYS A 60 18.08 29.19 -4.77
N THR A 61 17.41 30.12 -4.10
CA THR A 61 17.82 30.67 -2.81
C THR A 61 17.65 29.72 -1.63
N LYS A 62 16.92 28.61 -1.82
CA LYS A 62 16.61 27.60 -0.78
C LYS A 62 17.35 26.28 -0.99
N VAL A 63 17.96 26.05 -2.15
CA VAL A 63 18.64 24.79 -2.50
C VAL A 63 19.68 24.37 -1.45
N THR A 64 20.58 25.25 -1.05
CA THR A 64 21.62 24.94 -0.04
C THR A 64 21.00 24.51 1.30
N ASN A 65 20.01 25.27 1.78
CA ASN A 65 19.32 24.98 3.05
C ASN A 65 18.52 23.68 2.97
N TYR A 66 17.88 23.42 1.83
CA TYR A 66 17.14 22.19 1.56
C TYR A 66 18.08 20.96 1.60
N LEU A 67 19.18 21.01 0.84
CA LEU A 67 20.18 19.93 0.78
C LEU A 67 20.84 19.69 2.14
N TRP A 68 21.20 20.75 2.87
CA TRP A 68 21.76 20.63 4.22
C TRP A 68 20.79 20.00 5.21
N ARG A 69 19.53 20.44 5.20
CA ARG A 69 18.47 19.87 6.06
C ARG A 69 18.27 18.39 5.75
N ASN A 70 18.19 18.02 4.48
CA ASN A 70 18.05 16.62 4.07
C ASN A 70 19.26 15.78 4.45
N ALA A 71 20.48 16.28 4.22
CA ALA A 71 21.70 15.59 4.63
C ALA A 71 21.71 15.37 6.16
N LYS A 72 21.34 16.37 6.96
CA LYS A 72 21.25 16.24 8.41
C LYS A 72 20.23 15.17 8.83
N ILE A 73 19.03 15.21 8.27
CA ILE A 73 17.99 14.19 8.55
C ILE A 73 18.50 12.79 8.20
N LYS A 74 19.16 12.62 7.04
CA LYS A 74 19.70 11.31 6.63
C LYS A 74 20.86 10.85 7.51
N PHE A 75 21.70 11.77 7.98
CA PHE A 75 22.77 11.47 8.92
C PHE A 75 22.21 11.00 10.27
N GLU A 76 21.21 11.69 10.81
CA GLU A 76 20.51 11.30 12.04
C GLU A 76 19.84 9.92 11.90
N GLN A 77 19.15 9.68 10.77
CA GLN A 77 18.57 8.37 10.44
C GLN A 77 19.64 7.27 10.38
N LEU A 78 20.77 7.54 9.74
CA LEU A 78 21.87 6.57 9.64
C LEU A 78 22.51 6.27 11.00
N SER A 79 22.62 7.28 11.88
CA SER A 79 23.10 7.12 13.26
C SER A 79 22.19 6.20 14.07
N GLN A 80 20.87 6.38 13.94
CA GLN A 80 19.89 5.50 14.56
C GLN A 80 19.99 4.07 14.01
N MET A 81 20.02 3.92 12.68
CA MET A 81 20.05 2.61 12.03
C MET A 81 21.31 1.80 12.33
N THR A 82 22.46 2.46 12.45
CA THR A 82 23.76 1.81 12.73
C THR A 82 24.05 1.68 14.23
N GLU A 83 23.23 2.30 15.07
CA GLU A 83 23.42 2.45 16.52
C GLU A 83 24.76 3.11 16.92
N LEU A 84 25.36 3.87 16.00
CA LEU A 84 26.56 4.66 16.23
C LEU A 84 26.15 6.06 16.67
N ASN A 85 26.81 6.63 17.67
CA ASN A 85 26.62 8.05 17.98
C ASN A 85 27.17 8.93 16.82
N GLU A 86 26.88 10.23 16.83
CA GLU A 86 27.27 11.13 15.74
C GLU A 86 28.79 11.12 15.46
N GLU A 87 29.61 11.13 16.51
CA GLU A 87 31.08 11.12 16.38
C GLU A 87 31.59 9.80 15.81
N GLN A 88 31.07 8.67 16.30
CA GLN A 88 31.38 7.32 15.82
C GLN A 88 30.95 7.15 14.37
N LEU A 89 29.78 7.64 14.00
CA LEU A 89 29.27 7.59 12.64
C LEU A 89 30.15 8.44 11.70
N CYS A 90 30.52 9.66 12.10
CA CYS A 90 31.46 10.49 11.34
C CYS A 90 32.76 9.74 11.06
N VAL A 91 33.35 9.13 12.09
CA VAL A 91 34.58 8.33 11.94
C VAL A 91 34.35 7.14 11.01
N ALA A 92 33.24 6.42 11.16
CA ALA A 92 32.90 5.29 10.30
C ALA A 92 32.76 5.71 8.84
N LEU A 93 32.08 6.81 8.57
CA LEU A 93 31.91 7.36 7.22
C LEU A 93 33.24 7.79 6.61
N HIS A 94 34.13 8.44 7.38
CA HIS A 94 35.48 8.76 6.90
C HIS A 94 36.30 7.49 6.57
N CYS A 95 36.20 6.47 7.42
CA CYS A 95 36.85 5.17 7.17
C CYS A 95 36.28 4.47 5.94
N TRP A 96 34.98 4.58 5.72
CA TRP A 96 34.29 4.05 4.55
C TRP A 96 34.74 4.77 3.28
N MET A 97 34.69 6.11 3.29
CA MET A 97 35.07 6.97 2.17
C MET A 97 36.52 6.80 1.77
N SER A 98 37.45 6.59 2.70
CA SER A 98 38.88 6.40 2.35
C SER A 98 39.15 5.15 1.50
N LYS A 99 38.28 4.12 1.59
CA LYS A 99 38.37 2.90 0.79
C LYS A 99 37.54 2.94 -0.49
N PHE A 100 36.60 3.88 -0.57
CA PHE A 100 35.66 3.98 -1.68
C PHE A 100 36.34 4.18 -3.05
N PRO A 101 37.36 5.07 -3.22
CA PRO A 101 38.02 5.24 -4.51
C PRO A 101 38.69 3.97 -5.04
N GLN A 102 39.32 3.19 -4.15
CA GLN A 102 39.94 1.93 -4.54
C GLN A 102 38.88 0.94 -5.02
N TRP A 103 37.82 0.76 -4.23
CA TRP A 103 36.71 -0.13 -4.59
C TRP A 103 36.05 0.29 -5.90
N TRP A 104 35.82 1.59 -6.10
CA TRP A 104 35.22 2.12 -7.32
C TRP A 104 36.03 1.77 -8.56
N ASN A 105 37.35 2.00 -8.51
CA ASN A 105 38.25 1.70 -9.63
C ASN A 105 38.35 0.20 -9.94
N GLU A 106 38.19 -0.66 -8.92
CA GLU A 106 38.15 -2.12 -9.08
C GLU A 106 36.80 -2.60 -9.64
N ALA A 107 35.70 -2.00 -9.19
CA ALA A 107 34.34 -2.41 -9.55
C ALA A 107 33.86 -1.85 -10.91
N TYR A 108 34.37 -0.68 -11.30
CA TYR A 108 34.02 0.05 -12.53
C TYR A 108 35.28 0.55 -13.26
N PRO A 109 36.14 -0.36 -13.78
CA PRO A 109 37.38 0.01 -14.44
C PRO A 109 37.18 0.85 -15.70
N ASP A 110 36.08 0.62 -16.43
CA ASP A 110 35.75 1.30 -17.68
C ASP A 110 34.80 2.51 -17.49
N GLN A 111 34.58 2.94 -16.23
CA GLN A 111 33.58 3.94 -15.82
C GLN A 111 32.12 3.49 -16.08
N LEU A 112 31.15 4.21 -15.52
CA LEU A 112 29.73 3.91 -15.74
C LEU A 112 29.32 4.37 -17.14
N GLU A 113 28.92 3.42 -17.99
CA GLU A 113 28.63 3.67 -19.42
C GLU A 113 27.34 4.46 -19.65
N SER A 114 26.35 4.38 -18.75
CA SER A 114 25.09 5.14 -18.83
C SER A 114 24.45 5.34 -17.44
N SER A 115 23.58 6.35 -17.32
CA SER A 115 22.75 6.59 -16.12
C SER A 115 21.35 5.97 -16.24
N ASP A 116 21.22 4.83 -16.92
CA ASP A 116 19.95 4.12 -16.99
C ASP A 116 19.58 3.49 -15.64
N TYR A 117 18.29 3.19 -15.47
CA TYR A 117 17.74 2.62 -14.24
C TYR A 117 18.46 1.33 -13.82
N GLN A 118 18.83 0.49 -14.79
CA GLN A 118 19.44 -0.79 -14.51
C GLN A 118 20.87 -0.64 -13.98
N ASN A 119 21.64 0.29 -14.54
CA ASN A 119 22.98 0.59 -14.06
C ASN A 119 22.97 1.23 -12.67
N VAL A 120 21.97 2.06 -12.35
CA VAL A 120 21.78 2.59 -10.99
C VAL A 120 21.49 1.45 -10.01
N LEU A 121 20.54 0.57 -10.33
CA LEU A 121 20.23 -0.58 -9.47
C LEU A 121 21.43 -1.50 -9.26
N ASP A 122 22.19 -1.80 -10.32
CA ASP A 122 23.38 -2.64 -10.23
C ASP A 122 24.46 -1.99 -9.36
N PHE A 123 24.61 -0.66 -9.44
CA PHE A 123 25.47 0.10 -8.56
C PHE A 123 25.07 0.00 -7.09
N GLU A 124 23.79 0.23 -6.79
CA GLU A 124 23.28 0.17 -5.43
C GLU A 124 23.43 -1.26 -4.84
N ARG A 125 23.16 -2.30 -5.64
CA ARG A 125 23.35 -3.71 -5.25
C ARG A 125 24.81 -4.05 -4.95
N ARG A 126 25.74 -3.61 -5.79
CA ARG A 126 27.19 -3.87 -5.60
C ARG A 126 27.76 -3.14 -4.39
N ILE A 127 27.35 -1.89 -4.14
CA ILE A 127 27.69 -1.20 -2.90
C ILE A 127 27.11 -1.95 -1.71
N GLY A 128 25.85 -2.34 -1.79
CA GLY A 128 25.16 -3.05 -0.73
C GLY A 128 25.87 -4.34 -0.33
N SER A 129 26.26 -5.17 -1.29
CA SER A 129 26.96 -6.43 -1.02
C SER A 129 28.37 -6.22 -0.43
N TYR A 130 29.10 -5.20 -0.89
CA TYR A 130 30.46 -4.95 -0.43
C TYR A 130 30.51 -4.30 0.96
N TYR A 131 29.57 -3.39 1.25
CA TYR A 131 29.63 -2.54 2.44
C TYR A 131 28.57 -2.80 3.49
N SER A 132 27.55 -3.65 3.25
CA SER A 132 26.59 -4.05 4.29
C SER A 132 27.27 -4.52 5.60
N PRO A 133 28.34 -5.35 5.56
CA PRO A 133 29.03 -5.77 6.78
C PRO A 133 29.90 -4.70 7.45
N PHE A 134 30.15 -3.56 6.80
CA PHE A 134 31.13 -2.58 7.25
C PHE A 134 30.75 -1.96 8.59
N PHE A 135 29.52 -1.46 8.72
CA PHE A 135 29.09 -0.78 9.95
C PHE A 135 29.06 -1.74 11.16
N ILE A 136 28.72 -3.02 10.95
CA ILE A 136 28.78 -4.04 12.00
C ILE A 136 30.21 -4.33 12.42
N LYS A 137 31.11 -4.53 11.45
CA LYS A 137 32.54 -4.71 11.73
C LYS A 137 33.10 -3.49 12.45
N PHE A 138 32.65 -2.29 12.06
CA PHE A 138 33.05 -1.05 12.71
C PHE A 138 32.63 -1.00 14.18
N LYS A 139 31.36 -1.33 14.46
CA LYS A 139 30.82 -1.42 15.82
C LYS A 139 31.57 -2.44 16.69
N ASN A 140 31.81 -3.64 16.15
CA ASN A 140 32.32 -4.78 16.93
C ASN A 140 33.85 -4.83 17.05
N LEU A 141 34.58 -4.26 16.08
CA LEU A 141 36.03 -4.39 15.94
C LEU A 141 36.71 -3.03 15.78
N TYR A 142 36.13 -1.98 16.34
CA TYR A 142 36.67 -0.61 16.33
C TYR A 142 38.15 -0.52 16.75
N ASN A 143 38.59 -1.42 17.63
CA ASN A 143 39.98 -1.52 18.08
C ASN A 143 40.94 -2.14 17.04
N GLU A 144 40.42 -2.93 16.10
CA GLU A 144 41.19 -3.62 15.06
C GLU A 144 41.25 -2.84 13.74
N ILE A 145 40.38 -1.84 13.57
CA ILE A 145 40.38 -1.01 12.37
C ILE A 145 41.61 -0.12 12.38
N LYS A 146 42.59 -0.50 11.55
CA LYS A 146 43.71 0.36 11.18
C LYS A 146 43.20 1.50 10.33
N ILE A 147 42.87 2.61 10.99
CA ILE A 147 42.55 3.86 10.33
C ILE A 147 43.89 4.45 9.86
N PRO A 148 44.04 4.85 8.59
CA PRO A 148 45.10 5.77 8.19
C PRO A 148 44.80 7.10 8.89
N ILE A 149 45.39 7.31 10.07
CA ILE A 149 45.14 8.50 10.87
C ILE A 149 45.91 9.65 10.20
N GLU A 150 45.22 10.42 9.37
CA GLU A 150 45.79 11.64 8.76
C GLU A 150 45.44 12.91 9.56
N SER A 151 44.35 12.90 10.35
CA SER A 151 43.91 14.05 11.16
C SER A 151 44.13 13.87 12.66
N LYS A 152 44.68 14.92 13.30
CA LYS A 152 44.92 15.01 14.74
C LYS A 152 43.62 15.05 15.55
N GLU A 153 42.59 15.67 14.99
CA GLU A 153 41.23 15.78 15.54
C GLU A 153 40.52 14.43 15.53
N MET A 154 40.63 13.70 14.42
CA MET A 154 40.10 12.34 14.32
C MET A 154 40.78 11.43 15.34
N ASN A 155 42.11 11.53 15.51
CA ASN A 155 42.83 10.77 16.54
C ASN A 155 42.36 11.11 17.96
N LYS A 156 42.05 12.39 18.24
CA LYS A 156 41.55 12.82 19.55
C LYS A 156 40.19 12.19 19.86
N ILE A 157 39.24 12.26 18.91
CA ILE A 157 37.92 11.63 19.01
C ILE A 157 38.08 10.10 19.16
N LEU A 158 38.98 9.48 18.39
CA LEU A 158 39.27 8.06 18.51
C LEU A 158 39.82 7.69 19.90
N CYS A 159 40.72 8.50 20.47
CA CYS A 159 41.27 8.27 21.80
C CYS A 159 40.23 8.43 22.91
N GLU A 160 39.32 9.40 22.78
CA GLU A 160 38.19 9.63 23.69
C GLU A 160 37.19 8.47 23.61
N ILE A 161 36.81 8.03 22.41
CA ILE A 161 35.93 6.86 22.21
C ILE A 161 36.59 5.57 22.73
N LYS A 162 37.91 5.41 22.60
CA LYS A 162 38.66 4.25 23.11
C LYS A 162 38.90 4.28 24.63
N GLU A 163 38.52 5.35 25.32
CA GLU A 163 38.87 5.60 26.73
C GLU A 163 40.38 5.41 27.01
N SER A 164 41.21 5.65 25.99
CA SER A 164 42.64 5.27 25.99
C SER A 164 43.57 6.40 26.44
N GLN A 165 43.01 7.54 26.83
CA GLN A 165 43.77 8.56 27.55
C GLN A 165 44.11 8.01 28.94
N LEU A 166 45.37 7.61 29.11
CA LEU A 166 45.99 7.35 30.41
C LEU A 166 45.97 8.65 31.23
N LEU A 167 44.88 8.87 31.96
CA LEU A 167 44.81 9.85 33.03
C LEU A 167 45.06 9.08 34.34
N ASP A 168 46.31 9.11 34.76
CA ASP A 168 46.85 8.57 36.02
C ASP A 168 46.30 9.38 37.22
N ASP A 169 44.99 9.34 37.45
CA ASP A 169 44.37 10.14 38.50
C ASP A 169 43.31 9.32 39.25
N GLU A 170 43.35 9.36 40.58
CA GLU A 170 42.38 8.71 41.49
C GLU A 170 40.94 9.17 41.24
N SER A 171 40.76 10.27 40.49
CA SER A 171 39.49 10.71 39.92
C SER A 171 38.89 9.71 38.92
N PHE A 172 39.69 8.91 38.21
CA PHE A 172 39.27 7.89 37.24
C PHE A 172 38.46 6.75 37.89
N LYS A 173 38.84 6.32 39.11
CA LYS A 173 38.05 5.33 39.87
C LYS A 173 36.70 5.88 40.35
N ARG A 174 36.57 7.20 40.54
CA ARG A 174 35.26 7.86 40.80
C ARG A 174 34.51 8.17 39.51
N GLN A 175 35.22 8.41 38.41
CA GLN A 175 34.68 8.65 37.07
C GLN A 175 34.35 7.36 36.29
N HIS A 176 34.55 6.17 36.84
CA HIS A 176 34.05 4.90 36.30
C HIS A 176 32.67 4.47 36.82
N ILE A 177 32.02 5.34 37.60
CA ILE A 177 30.57 5.32 37.84
C ILE A 177 29.69 5.33 36.55
N PRO A 178 30.12 5.79 35.35
CA PRO A 178 29.33 5.66 34.11
C PRO A 178 29.02 4.23 33.70
N HIS A 179 29.77 3.23 34.18
CA HIS A 179 29.41 1.82 33.98
C HIS A 179 28.23 1.38 34.87
N LEU A 180 27.90 2.12 35.94
CA LEU A 180 26.66 2.01 36.70
C LEU A 180 25.49 2.77 36.04
N PHE A 181 25.79 3.73 35.16
CA PHE A 181 24.82 4.49 34.36
C PHE A 181 24.90 4.13 32.88
N LEU A 182 25.19 2.87 32.54
CA LEU A 182 25.02 2.39 31.18
C LEU A 182 23.56 2.65 30.80
N VAL A 183 23.36 3.62 29.91
CA VAL A 183 22.06 3.90 29.33
C VAL A 183 21.63 2.59 28.69
N THR A 184 20.67 1.90 29.30
CA THR A 184 20.04 0.74 28.71
C THR A 184 19.34 1.24 27.47
N ARG A 185 19.99 1.06 26.31
CA ARG A 185 19.39 1.41 25.03
C ARG A 185 18.16 0.54 24.84
N HIS A 186 17.01 1.18 24.67
CA HIS A 186 15.78 0.46 24.36
C HIS A 186 15.89 -0.13 22.95
N LEU A 187 15.64 -1.42 22.83
CA LEU A 187 15.56 -2.10 21.55
C LEU A 187 14.24 -1.73 20.87
N SER A 188 14.32 -1.12 19.69
CA SER A 188 13.16 -0.75 18.88
C SER A 188 13.03 -1.67 17.65
N ALA A 189 11.86 -1.65 17.01
CA ALA A 189 11.61 -2.31 15.74
C ALA A 189 12.61 -1.86 14.67
N SER A 190 12.91 -0.56 14.60
CA SER A 190 13.91 -0.04 13.66
C SER A 190 15.32 -0.62 13.89
N ASN A 191 15.76 -0.77 15.14
CA ASN A 191 17.06 -1.37 15.47
C ASN A 191 17.11 -2.85 15.03
N LEU A 192 16.07 -3.61 15.38
CA LEU A 192 15.97 -5.03 15.00
C LEU A 192 15.90 -5.24 13.49
N THR A 193 15.17 -4.39 12.78
CA THR A 193 15.06 -4.46 11.31
C THR A 193 16.45 -4.47 10.67
N ASN A 194 17.34 -3.57 11.11
CA ASN A 194 18.70 -3.50 10.58
C ASN A 194 19.54 -4.72 10.95
N GLN A 195 19.38 -5.27 12.16
CA GLN A 195 20.05 -6.51 12.55
C GLN A 195 19.66 -7.66 11.62
N PHE A 196 18.38 -7.78 11.28
CA PHE A 196 17.89 -8.79 10.35
C PHE A 196 18.41 -8.57 8.92
N TYR A 197 18.45 -7.34 8.40
CA TYR A 197 19.00 -7.07 7.07
C TYR A 197 20.46 -7.49 6.90
N ASN A 198 21.21 -7.50 8.01
CA ASN A 198 22.62 -7.84 8.00
C ASN A 198 22.93 -9.31 8.27
N ASP A 199 21.96 -10.07 8.80
CA ASP A 199 22.13 -11.49 9.13
C ASP A 199 21.07 -12.31 8.39
N THR A 200 21.49 -12.88 7.26
CA THR A 200 20.64 -13.74 6.43
C THR A 200 20.19 -15.00 7.18
N GLU A 201 20.98 -15.55 8.11
CA GLU A 201 20.56 -16.73 8.87
C GLU A 201 19.39 -16.39 9.80
N LEU A 202 19.41 -15.21 10.43
CA LEU A 202 18.28 -14.74 11.24
C LEU A 202 17.00 -14.57 10.42
N GLN A 203 17.10 -14.05 9.19
CA GLN A 203 15.94 -13.93 8.28
C GLN A 203 15.29 -15.29 7.98
N HIS A 204 16.10 -16.31 7.71
CA HIS A 204 15.59 -17.66 7.42
C HIS A 204 15.03 -18.35 8.67
N ARG A 205 15.58 -18.05 9.85
CA ARG A 205 15.19 -18.67 11.11
C ARG A 205 13.92 -18.07 11.71
N TYR A 206 13.71 -16.77 11.54
CA TYR A 206 12.55 -16.02 12.07
C TYR A 206 11.86 -15.18 10.98
N PRO A 207 11.31 -15.82 9.93
CA PRO A 207 10.79 -15.14 8.76
C PRO A 207 9.57 -14.24 9.05
N LEU A 208 8.67 -14.63 9.95
CA LEU A 208 7.50 -13.81 10.29
C LEU A 208 7.95 -12.52 11.00
N LEU A 209 8.89 -12.61 11.93
CA LEU A 209 9.43 -11.43 12.60
C LEU A 209 10.12 -10.50 11.58
N PHE A 210 10.96 -11.05 10.70
CA PHE A 210 11.61 -10.27 9.66
C PHE A 210 10.62 -9.54 8.75
N HIS A 211 9.64 -10.25 8.20
CA HIS A 211 8.65 -9.66 7.30
C HIS A 211 7.79 -8.62 8.02
N THR A 212 7.43 -8.85 9.28
CA THR A 212 6.67 -7.88 10.10
C THR A 212 7.46 -6.60 10.30
N LEU A 213 8.73 -6.71 10.69
CA LEU A 213 9.65 -5.57 10.84
C LEU A 213 9.79 -4.79 9.54
N LYS A 214 9.99 -5.50 8.42
CA LYS A 214 10.16 -4.90 7.09
C LYS A 214 8.91 -4.16 6.60
N TRP A 215 7.71 -4.64 6.94
CA TRP A 215 6.45 -4.16 6.37
C TRP A 215 5.64 -3.29 7.35
N ILE A 216 6.15 -2.97 8.53
CA ILE A 216 5.37 -2.38 9.63
C ILE A 216 4.61 -1.11 9.22
N ASP A 217 5.24 -0.18 8.48
CA ASP A 217 4.60 1.05 7.99
C ASP A 217 3.43 0.76 7.04
N LYS A 218 3.58 -0.27 6.20
CA LYS A 218 2.55 -0.71 5.25
C LYS A 218 1.42 -1.44 5.96
N LEU A 219 1.75 -2.27 6.94
CA LEU A 219 0.78 -3.00 7.76
C LEU A 219 -0.06 -2.06 8.63
N GLU A 220 0.53 -0.95 9.09
CA GLU A 220 -0.21 0.08 9.80
C GLU A 220 -1.32 0.69 8.91
N CYS A 221 -1.08 0.83 7.61
CA CYS A 221 -2.11 1.25 6.66
C CYS A 221 -3.18 0.17 6.45
N VAL A 222 -2.79 -1.11 6.36
CA VAL A 222 -3.73 -2.25 6.23
C VAL A 222 -4.65 -2.35 7.45
N LYS A 223 -4.13 -2.07 8.65
CA LYS A 223 -4.92 -2.02 9.89
C LYS A 223 -6.07 -1.01 9.84
N LEU A 224 -5.96 0.05 9.02
CA LEU A 224 -6.99 1.09 8.85
C LEU A 224 -8.12 0.68 7.89
N LEU A 225 -7.93 -0.39 7.10
CA LEU A 225 -8.88 -0.82 6.07
C LEU A 225 -10.33 -1.04 6.58
N PRO A 226 -10.58 -1.66 7.74
CA PRO A 226 -11.94 -1.80 8.27
C PRO A 226 -12.58 -0.45 8.61
N SER A 227 -11.80 0.51 9.13
CA SER A 227 -12.27 1.85 9.46
C SER A 227 -12.66 2.63 8.20
N ILE A 228 -11.81 2.55 7.18
CA ILE A 228 -12.05 3.08 5.83
C ILE A 228 -13.31 2.47 5.22
N ALA A 229 -13.48 1.16 5.31
CA ALA A 229 -14.65 0.46 4.80
C ALA A 229 -15.94 0.96 5.46
N GLN A 230 -15.94 1.18 6.79
CA GLN A 230 -17.11 1.72 7.49
C GLN A 230 -17.41 3.17 7.09
N TRP A 231 -16.38 4.02 6.91
CA TRP A 231 -16.57 5.38 6.38
C TRP A 231 -17.24 5.37 4.99
N MET A 232 -16.72 4.55 4.08
CA MET A 232 -17.26 4.42 2.73
C MET A 232 -18.67 3.84 2.74
N LYS A 233 -18.94 2.86 3.61
CA LYS A 233 -20.28 2.28 3.82
C LYS A 233 -21.27 3.34 4.28
N TYR A 234 -20.89 4.17 5.25
CA TYR A 234 -21.72 5.28 5.71
C TYR A 234 -22.06 6.23 4.55
N CYS A 235 -21.05 6.70 3.81
CA CYS A 235 -21.27 7.58 2.67
C CYS A 235 -22.20 6.94 1.62
N HIS A 236 -22.00 5.65 1.33
CA HIS A 236 -22.83 4.90 0.40
C HIS A 236 -24.28 4.80 0.87
N MET A 237 -24.54 4.39 2.13
CA MET A 237 -25.89 4.25 2.67
C MET A 237 -26.63 5.60 2.78
N GLU A 238 -25.92 6.65 3.16
CA GLU A 238 -26.52 7.97 3.37
C GLU A 238 -26.80 8.71 2.05
N TYR A 239 -25.94 8.58 1.05
CA TYR A 239 -25.97 9.46 -0.13
C TYR A 239 -26.16 8.75 -1.48
N SER A 240 -25.82 7.47 -1.61
CA SER A 240 -25.92 6.75 -2.90
C SER A 240 -27.38 6.70 -3.37
N GLY A 241 -27.60 7.00 -4.64
CA GLY A 241 -28.91 7.10 -5.29
C GLY A 241 -29.79 8.27 -4.84
N LYS A 242 -29.38 9.05 -3.82
CA LYS A 242 -30.17 10.15 -3.25
C LYS A 242 -29.71 11.52 -3.73
N LEU A 243 -28.41 11.68 -3.97
CA LEU A 243 -27.81 12.97 -4.33
C LEU A 243 -27.18 12.93 -5.72
N THR A 244 -27.28 14.06 -6.41
CA THR A 244 -26.61 14.25 -7.71
C THR A 244 -25.09 14.44 -7.54
N LYS A 245 -24.34 14.22 -8.61
CA LYS A 245 -22.88 14.47 -8.65
C LYS A 245 -22.50 15.85 -8.13
N TYR A 246 -23.24 16.89 -8.55
CA TYR A 246 -23.02 18.27 -8.13
C TYR A 246 -23.28 18.50 -6.64
N GLN A 247 -24.28 17.85 -6.07
CA GLN A 247 -24.59 17.98 -4.65
C GLN A 247 -23.52 17.32 -3.78
N ILE A 248 -23.05 16.13 -4.16
CA ILE A 248 -22.01 15.39 -3.42
C ILE A 248 -20.66 16.11 -3.42
N GLN A 249 -20.30 16.77 -4.52
CA GLN A 249 -19.06 17.57 -4.58
C GLN A 249 -19.04 18.75 -3.60
N LYS A 250 -20.18 19.14 -3.05
CA LYS A 250 -20.32 20.24 -2.09
C LYS A 250 -20.44 19.78 -0.64
N ILE A 251 -20.48 18.48 -0.40
CA ILE A 251 -20.55 17.93 0.95
C ILE A 251 -19.12 17.69 1.44
N PHE A 252 -18.76 18.39 2.51
CA PHE A 252 -17.46 18.22 3.17
C PHE A 252 -17.59 17.23 4.33
N ALA A 253 -16.53 16.46 4.56
CA ALA A 253 -16.49 15.51 5.67
C ALA A 253 -16.73 16.20 7.04
N ASP A 254 -16.17 17.41 7.22
CA ASP A 254 -16.37 18.24 8.41
C ASP A 254 -17.84 18.60 8.66
N ASP A 255 -18.62 18.82 7.60
CA ASP A 255 -20.04 19.14 7.74
C ASP A 255 -20.81 17.91 8.24
N ILE A 256 -20.48 16.72 7.72
CA ILE A 256 -21.04 15.44 8.18
C ILE A 256 -20.70 15.22 9.65
N ILE A 257 -19.42 15.34 10.00
CA ILE A 257 -18.91 15.11 11.36
C ILE A 257 -19.54 16.08 12.36
N ARG A 258 -19.69 17.35 11.97
CA ARG A 258 -20.29 18.38 12.82
C ARG A 258 -21.79 18.17 12.97
N ASP A 259 -22.49 17.75 11.93
CA ASP A 259 -23.92 17.48 11.99
C ASP A 259 -24.20 16.17 12.75
N SER A 260 -23.28 15.20 12.71
CA SER A 260 -23.34 13.93 13.44
C SER A 260 -22.86 14.01 14.88
N CYS A 261 -23.05 15.14 15.57
CA CYS A 261 -22.59 15.59 16.92
C CYS A 261 -22.54 14.55 18.09
N LYS A 262 -22.90 13.28 17.89
CA LYS A 262 -22.96 12.20 18.89
C LYS A 262 -22.14 10.96 18.52
N GLU A 263 -21.65 10.82 17.28
CA GLU A 263 -20.95 9.60 16.84
C GLU A 263 -19.44 9.81 16.78
N THR A 264 -18.75 9.56 17.90
CA THR A 264 -17.28 9.59 18.00
C THR A 264 -16.58 8.68 16.99
N ASN A 265 -17.29 7.66 16.50
CA ASN A 265 -16.75 6.68 15.56
C ASN A 265 -16.55 7.27 14.15
N LEU A 266 -17.40 8.22 13.70
CA LEU A 266 -17.27 8.82 12.36
C LEU A 266 -16.03 9.70 12.24
N ILE A 267 -15.68 10.41 13.32
CA ILE A 267 -14.44 11.21 13.39
C ILE A 267 -13.23 10.31 13.19
N GLN A 268 -13.15 9.23 13.96
CA GLN A 268 -12.03 8.29 13.87
C GLN A 268 -11.95 7.64 12.49
N MET A 269 -13.09 7.23 11.91
CA MET A 269 -13.14 6.64 10.57
C MET A 269 -12.63 7.59 9.48
N TRP A 270 -12.97 8.87 9.58
CA TRP A 270 -12.47 9.89 8.66
C TRP A 270 -10.98 10.18 8.87
N GLU A 271 -10.53 10.31 10.12
CA GLU A 271 -9.11 10.50 10.43
C GLU A 271 -8.25 9.34 9.91
N ASP A 272 -8.71 8.10 10.09
CA ASP A 272 -8.06 6.89 9.58
C ASP A 272 -8.00 6.89 8.04
N PHE A 273 -9.09 7.30 7.37
CA PHE A 273 -9.13 7.46 5.92
C PHE A 273 -8.10 8.48 5.44
N VAL A 274 -8.05 9.66 6.04
CA VAL A 274 -7.12 10.73 5.65
C VAL A 274 -5.67 10.33 5.94
N LYS A 275 -5.41 9.67 7.07
CA LYS A 275 -4.08 9.15 7.41
C LYS A 275 -3.59 8.17 6.35
N CYS A 276 -4.43 7.22 5.97
CA CYS A 276 -4.12 6.24 4.93
C CYS A 276 -3.88 6.93 3.57
N TRP A 277 -4.79 7.81 3.15
CA TRP A 277 -4.69 8.57 1.91
C TRP A 277 -3.38 9.37 1.83
N ASN A 278 -3.06 10.15 2.87
CA ASN A 278 -1.89 11.01 2.88
C ASN A 278 -0.58 10.21 2.93
N THR A 279 -0.60 9.00 3.50
CA THR A 279 0.54 8.10 3.45
C THR A 279 0.81 7.65 2.01
N PHE A 280 -0.23 7.27 1.26
CA PHE A 280 -0.09 6.91 -0.15
C PHE A 280 0.19 8.10 -1.07
N ALA A 281 -0.39 9.27 -0.81
CA ALA A 281 -0.11 10.49 -1.58
C ALA A 281 1.30 11.05 -1.34
N GLY A 282 1.86 10.85 -0.14
CA GLY A 282 3.22 11.27 0.22
C GLY A 282 4.31 10.29 -0.24
N GLN A 283 3.96 9.01 -0.38
CA GLN A 283 4.82 8.04 -1.04
C GLN A 283 4.62 8.20 -2.56
N THR A 284 5.48 8.95 -3.24
CA THR A 284 5.64 8.83 -4.70
C THR A 284 6.17 7.43 -5.02
N ILE A 285 5.33 6.41 -4.85
CA ILE A 285 5.61 5.08 -5.36
C ILE A 285 5.49 5.24 -6.87
N GLU A 286 6.55 4.94 -7.61
CA GLU A 286 6.50 4.67 -9.05
C GLU A 286 5.70 3.39 -9.33
N THR A 287 4.52 3.25 -8.74
CA THR A 287 3.50 2.31 -9.20
C THR A 287 2.71 2.98 -10.31
N LYS A 288 1.88 2.20 -11.02
CA LYS A 288 1.09 2.53 -12.22
C LYS A 288 0.08 3.71 -12.08
N TRP A 289 0.31 4.62 -11.15
CA TRP A 289 -0.70 5.37 -10.40
C TRP A 289 -0.80 6.84 -10.78
N GLY A 290 0.08 7.33 -11.68
CA GLY A 290 0.13 8.76 -11.99
C GLY A 290 0.50 9.61 -10.78
N ASN A 291 0.64 10.92 -10.97
CA ASN A 291 0.89 11.84 -9.85
C ASN A 291 -0.38 11.95 -9.02
N PHE A 292 -0.39 11.42 -7.80
CA PHE A 292 -1.35 11.85 -6.79
C PHE A 292 -1.23 13.36 -6.61
N ASP A 293 -2.36 14.07 -6.60
CA ASP A 293 -2.36 15.46 -6.14
C ASP A 293 -1.89 15.55 -4.68
N LYS A 294 -1.52 16.77 -4.30
CA LYS A 294 -1.05 17.18 -2.97
C LYS A 294 -1.88 16.55 -1.82
N PRO A 295 -1.28 16.36 -0.63
CA PRO A 295 -1.96 15.84 0.56
C PRO A 295 -3.34 16.47 0.77
N ILE A 296 -4.34 15.65 1.11
CA ILE A 296 -5.68 16.14 1.41
C ILE A 296 -5.63 16.81 2.79
N PRO A 297 -6.00 18.11 2.89
CA PRO A 297 -6.23 18.74 4.19
C PRO A 297 -7.53 18.20 4.80
N LEU A 298 -7.49 17.75 6.07
CA LEU A 298 -8.64 17.18 6.80
C LEU A 298 -9.91 18.04 6.68
N GLU A 299 -9.75 19.37 6.75
CA GLU A 299 -10.83 20.35 6.94
C GLU A 299 -11.56 20.78 5.66
N LYS A 300 -11.12 20.35 4.47
CA LYS A 300 -11.66 20.83 3.18
C LYS A 300 -11.89 19.74 2.15
N ALA A 301 -11.81 18.48 2.54
CA ALA A 301 -12.04 17.38 1.61
C ALA A 301 -13.54 17.16 1.42
N ALA A 302 -13.98 17.19 0.16
CA ALA A 302 -15.32 16.73 -0.20
C ALA A 302 -15.39 15.21 -0.10
N ILE A 303 -16.53 14.66 0.29
CA ILE A 303 -16.71 13.19 0.39
C ILE A 303 -16.56 12.46 -0.95
N VAL A 304 -16.56 13.19 -2.07
CA VAL A 304 -16.33 12.65 -3.41
C VAL A 304 -14.99 11.90 -3.53
N TYR A 305 -13.99 12.23 -2.70
CA TYR A 305 -12.72 11.51 -2.62
C TYR A 305 -12.85 10.11 -1.98
N SER A 306 -13.91 9.88 -1.21
CA SER A 306 -14.19 8.62 -0.51
C SER A 306 -15.15 7.71 -1.27
N ILE A 307 -15.54 8.09 -2.49
CA ILE A 307 -16.59 7.42 -3.26
C ILE A 307 -16.01 6.68 -4.46
N ALA A 308 -16.31 5.39 -4.56
CA ALA A 308 -15.95 4.55 -5.71
C ALA A 308 -16.99 4.72 -6.82
N HIS A 309 -16.63 5.36 -7.93
CA HIS A 309 -17.52 5.58 -9.08
C HIS A 309 -16.75 5.47 -10.40
N PRO A 310 -17.31 4.85 -11.48
CA PRO A 310 -16.62 4.68 -12.76
C PRO A 310 -16.20 5.99 -13.43
N ASP A 311 -17.07 7.01 -13.42
CA ASP A 311 -16.81 8.35 -13.95
C ASP A 311 -16.12 9.30 -12.95
N ASN A 312 -15.67 8.78 -11.80
CA ASN A 312 -14.74 9.55 -10.95
C ASN A 312 -13.39 9.51 -11.68
N PRO A 313 -12.87 10.65 -12.18
CA PRO A 313 -11.75 10.70 -13.15
C PRO A 313 -10.45 10.05 -12.68
N ASP A 314 -10.42 9.53 -11.47
CA ASP A 314 -9.24 9.10 -10.78
C ASP A 314 -9.28 7.67 -10.22
N LEU A 315 -10.44 7.02 -10.03
CA LEU A 315 -10.57 5.70 -9.36
C LEU A 315 -9.63 5.51 -8.13
N ARG A 316 -9.17 6.60 -7.51
CA ARG A 316 -8.01 6.61 -6.60
C ARG A 316 -8.32 5.88 -5.30
N VAL A 317 -9.55 6.01 -4.81
CA VAL A 317 -10.01 5.26 -3.64
C VAL A 317 -10.06 3.75 -3.94
N VAL A 318 -10.46 3.36 -5.15
CA VAL A 318 -10.45 1.95 -5.58
C VAL A 318 -9.01 1.44 -5.61
N ALA A 319 -8.10 2.19 -6.23
CA ALA A 319 -6.68 1.85 -6.27
C ALA A 319 -6.05 1.75 -4.87
N MET A 320 -6.41 2.67 -3.96
CA MET A 320 -5.98 2.63 -2.55
C MET A 320 -6.40 1.32 -1.88
N ILE A 321 -7.68 0.93 -2.00
CA ILE A 321 -8.19 -0.33 -1.44
C ILE A 321 -7.50 -1.55 -2.07
N GLU A 322 -7.34 -1.57 -3.40
CA GLU A 322 -6.64 -2.66 -4.10
C GLU A 322 -5.18 -2.80 -3.65
N THR A 323 -4.49 -1.68 -3.35
CA THR A 323 -3.13 -1.73 -2.81
C THR A 323 -3.08 -2.23 -1.38
N LEU A 324 -4.02 -1.82 -0.53
CA LEU A 324 -4.13 -2.37 0.82
C LEU A 324 -4.38 -3.89 0.76
N GLN A 325 -5.22 -4.35 -0.17
CA GLN A 325 -5.42 -5.77 -0.44
C GLN A 325 -4.13 -6.47 -0.92
N SER A 326 -3.39 -5.87 -1.87
CA SER A 326 -2.12 -6.43 -2.34
C SER A 326 -1.11 -6.55 -1.20
N ILE A 327 -0.90 -5.47 -0.43
CA ILE A 327 0.02 -5.46 0.72
C ILE A 327 -0.36 -6.56 1.71
N HIS A 328 -1.65 -6.69 2.05
CA HIS A 328 -2.14 -7.72 2.95
C HIS A 328 -1.83 -9.13 2.42
N ASN A 329 -2.20 -9.41 1.18
CA ASN A 329 -2.07 -10.73 0.58
C ASN A 329 -0.61 -11.12 0.30
N ASP A 330 0.21 -10.17 -0.13
CA ASP A 330 1.64 -10.35 -0.38
C ASP A 330 2.39 -10.61 0.91
N PHE A 331 2.03 -9.92 2.00
CA PHE A 331 2.59 -10.21 3.32
C PHE A 331 2.29 -11.64 3.76
N LEU A 332 1.02 -12.06 3.69
CA LEU A 332 0.62 -13.44 4.04
C LEU A 332 1.36 -14.47 3.17
N GLN A 333 1.47 -14.22 1.86
CA GLN A 333 2.19 -15.10 0.94
C GLN A 333 3.69 -15.23 1.28
N ASN A 334 4.35 -14.12 1.63
CA ASN A 334 5.76 -14.12 2.00
C ASN A 334 6.00 -14.86 3.31
N VAL A 335 5.13 -14.66 4.31
CA VAL A 335 5.22 -15.40 5.57
C VAL A 335 4.95 -16.89 5.34
N HIS A 336 3.89 -17.26 4.64
CA HIS A 336 3.53 -18.68 4.43
C HIS A 336 4.53 -19.45 3.56
N SER A 337 5.15 -18.80 2.58
CA SER A 337 6.15 -19.46 1.71
C SER A 337 7.46 -19.75 2.45
N LYS A 338 7.85 -18.92 3.42
CA LYS A 338 9.13 -19.04 4.14
C LYS A 338 9.00 -19.66 5.53
N SER A 339 7.79 -19.76 6.07
CA SER A 339 7.57 -20.32 7.40
C SER A 339 7.12 -21.79 7.35
N ASN A 340 7.94 -22.69 7.92
CA ASN A 340 7.50 -24.05 8.30
C ASN A 340 6.61 -23.99 9.57
N ILE A 341 5.76 -22.97 9.71
CA ILE A 341 4.82 -22.86 10.83
C ILE A 341 3.74 -23.92 10.61
N ARG A 342 4.04 -25.14 11.07
CA ARG A 342 3.00 -26.12 11.37
C ARG A 342 2.31 -25.61 12.64
N PRO A 343 1.01 -25.27 12.59
CA PRO A 343 0.29 -24.97 13.82
C PRO A 343 0.44 -26.18 14.76
N ASN A 344 0.78 -25.91 16.03
CA ASN A 344 0.94 -26.95 17.04
C ASN A 344 -0.33 -27.81 17.05
N GLN A 345 -0.15 -29.14 17.08
CA GLN A 345 -1.24 -30.12 17.00
C GLN A 345 -2.26 -30.04 18.16
N GLU A 346 -2.03 -29.18 19.15
CA GLU A 346 -2.94 -28.94 20.28
C GLU A 346 -4.07 -27.95 19.93
N GLU A 347 -3.86 -27.00 19.01
CA GLU A 347 -4.93 -26.08 18.56
C GLU A 347 -5.99 -26.77 17.68
N ARG A 348 -5.62 -27.88 17.03
CA ARG A 348 -6.59 -28.71 16.28
C ARG A 348 -7.68 -29.31 17.17
N LYS A 349 -7.51 -29.35 18.50
CA LYS A 349 -8.46 -30.00 19.41
C LYS A 349 -9.45 -29.06 20.10
N MET A 350 -9.31 -27.73 19.95
CA MET A 350 -10.25 -26.78 20.55
C MET A 350 -11.20 -26.09 19.55
N HIS A 351 -10.97 -26.25 18.24
CA HIS A 351 -11.88 -25.78 17.19
C HIS A 351 -12.27 -26.88 16.18
N ASP A 352 -12.63 -28.06 16.69
CA ASP A 352 -13.35 -29.08 15.92
C ASP A 352 -14.81 -28.65 15.74
N ASN A 353 -15.06 -27.66 14.87
CA ASN A 353 -16.36 -27.42 14.20
C ASN A 353 -16.32 -26.33 13.10
N SER A 354 -15.20 -26.17 12.39
CA SER A 354 -15.25 -25.49 11.10
C SER A 354 -14.27 -26.11 10.13
N VAL A 355 -14.79 -26.44 8.95
CA VAL A 355 -14.07 -26.95 7.80
C VAL A 355 -13.12 -25.86 7.31
N TYR A 356 -11.88 -25.83 7.82
CA TYR A 356 -10.81 -24.98 7.28
C TYR A 356 -9.64 -25.87 6.88
N ASN A 357 -9.65 -26.27 5.62
CA ASN A 357 -8.50 -26.86 4.94
C ASN A 357 -7.90 -25.79 4.03
N ASN A 358 -6.59 -25.59 4.13
CA ASN A 358 -5.70 -24.72 3.35
C ASN A 358 -5.65 -23.22 3.68
N ASN A 359 -4.52 -22.80 4.25
CA ASN A 359 -4.09 -21.40 4.48
C ASN A 359 -3.85 -20.58 3.19
N ASN A 360 -4.29 -21.08 2.03
CA ASN A 360 -4.19 -20.41 0.73
C ASN A 360 -5.56 -20.04 0.14
N ASP A 361 -6.65 -20.37 0.84
CA ASP A 361 -7.99 -20.04 0.36
C ASP A 361 -8.21 -18.53 0.41
N VAL A 362 -8.58 -17.98 -0.74
CA VAL A 362 -8.92 -16.56 -0.89
C VAL A 362 -10.38 -16.39 -0.51
N ILE A 363 -10.64 -15.59 0.52
CA ILE A 363 -12.01 -15.27 0.95
C ILE A 363 -12.44 -14.03 0.18
N SER A 364 -13.46 -14.17 -0.68
CA SER A 364 -14.09 -13.04 -1.34
C SER A 364 -15.10 -12.38 -0.40
N LYS A 365 -14.97 -11.08 -0.15
CA LYS A 365 -15.86 -10.29 0.70
C LYS A 365 -16.18 -8.95 0.05
N SER A 366 -17.33 -8.37 0.40
CA SER A 366 -17.59 -6.96 0.13
C SER A 366 -16.74 -6.09 1.04
N LEU A 367 -16.25 -4.97 0.52
CA LEU A 367 -15.54 -3.96 1.30
C LEU A 367 -16.32 -3.60 2.58
N PHE A 368 -17.65 -3.45 2.48
CA PHE A 368 -18.52 -3.05 3.58
C PHE A 368 -18.69 -4.11 4.69
N ASP A 369 -18.19 -5.32 4.45
CA ASP A 369 -18.25 -6.46 5.37
C ASP A 369 -16.86 -6.82 5.94
N ILE A 370 -15.83 -6.05 5.59
CA ILE A 370 -14.48 -6.20 6.16
C ILE A 370 -14.48 -5.75 7.62
N THR A 371 -13.96 -6.62 8.49
CA THR A 371 -13.82 -6.39 9.93
C THR A 371 -12.35 -6.39 10.35
N PRO A 372 -12.02 -5.90 11.56
CA PRO A 372 -10.66 -6.00 12.10
C PRO A 372 -10.12 -7.44 12.24
N LEU A 373 -10.99 -8.45 12.20
CA LEU A 373 -10.58 -9.87 12.24
C LEU A 373 -10.13 -10.40 10.86
N ASP A 374 -10.51 -9.71 9.79
CA ASP A 374 -10.21 -10.12 8.42
C ASP A 374 -8.85 -9.61 7.93
N VAL A 375 -8.28 -8.63 8.63
CA VAL A 375 -7.04 -7.93 8.25
C VAL A 375 -5.96 -8.14 9.29
N ILE A 376 -4.70 -8.10 8.85
CA ILE A 376 -3.56 -8.08 9.76
C ILE A 376 -3.58 -6.76 10.55
N SER A 377 -3.75 -6.86 11.86
CA SER A 377 -3.79 -5.71 12.77
C SER A 377 -2.53 -5.67 13.64
N ILE A 378 -1.49 -5.00 13.14
CA ILE A 378 -0.28 -4.65 13.90
C ILE A 378 0.15 -3.23 13.58
N ASP A 379 0.65 -2.52 14.58
CA ASP A 379 1.30 -1.23 14.43
C ASP A 379 2.66 -1.23 15.13
N GLU A 380 3.47 -0.19 14.84
CA GLU A 380 4.83 -0.10 15.37
C GLU A 380 4.86 -0.07 16.90
N ASN A 381 3.87 0.57 17.54
CA ASN A 381 3.78 0.66 18.99
C ASN A 381 3.56 -0.71 19.64
N THR A 382 2.66 -1.51 19.07
CA THR A 382 2.38 -2.88 19.50
C THR A 382 3.61 -3.76 19.31
N LEU A 383 4.27 -3.64 18.15
CA LEU A 383 5.49 -4.40 17.87
C LEU A 383 6.62 -4.03 18.84
N ASN A 384 6.83 -2.74 19.09
CA ASN A 384 7.81 -2.24 20.05
C ASN A 384 7.51 -2.74 21.47
N ALA A 385 6.24 -2.80 21.88
CA ALA A 385 5.85 -3.35 23.17
C ALA A 385 6.19 -4.85 23.30
N ILE A 386 5.92 -5.64 22.26
CA ILE A 386 6.30 -7.06 22.20
C ILE A 386 7.83 -7.21 22.26
N ILE A 387 8.58 -6.40 21.51
CA ILE A 387 10.05 -6.44 21.51
C ILE A 387 10.58 -6.14 22.91
N GLN A 388 10.06 -5.10 23.55
CA GLN A 388 10.49 -4.67 24.89
C GLN A 388 10.17 -5.71 25.96
N SER A 389 9.04 -6.41 25.90
CA SER A 389 8.72 -7.48 26.85
C SER A 389 9.65 -8.69 26.75
N CYS A 390 10.36 -8.83 25.63
CA CYS A 390 11.23 -9.97 25.32
C CYS A 390 12.72 -9.64 25.37
N TYR A 391 13.05 -8.40 25.75
CA TYR A 391 14.42 -7.91 25.83
C TYR A 391 14.95 -8.11 27.26
N TYR A 392 15.99 -8.93 27.39
CA TYR A 392 16.72 -9.11 28.65
C TYR A 392 18.16 -8.59 28.50
N PRO A 393 18.52 -7.47 29.14
CA PRO A 393 19.91 -7.04 29.17
C PRO A 393 20.72 -8.01 30.03
N THR A 394 21.54 -8.84 29.40
CA THR A 394 22.49 -9.74 30.06
C THR A 394 23.77 -8.99 30.40
N PHE A 395 23.95 -8.63 31.68
CA PHE A 395 25.21 -8.06 32.17
C PHE A 395 26.21 -9.18 32.46
N ASN A 396 27.15 -9.41 31.55
CA ASN A 396 28.29 -10.27 31.82
C ASN A 396 29.46 -9.43 32.35
N TYR A 397 29.83 -9.65 33.62
CA TYR A 397 30.95 -8.93 34.23
C TYR A 397 32.28 -9.41 33.63
N GLY A 398 33.00 -8.48 32.99
CA GLY A 398 34.36 -8.67 32.44
C GLY A 398 34.40 -9.02 30.95
N ASN A 399 34.79 -8.03 30.12
CA ASN A 399 35.35 -8.07 28.75
C ASN A 399 34.95 -9.19 27.76
N LYS A 400 33.84 -9.88 27.99
CA LYS A 400 33.20 -10.74 27.00
C LYS A 400 31.97 -10.00 26.55
N LYS A 401 31.92 -9.82 25.22
CA LYS A 401 30.85 -9.24 24.42
C LYS A 401 29.51 -9.27 25.15
N ASP A 402 28.85 -8.12 25.20
CA ASP A 402 27.44 -8.04 25.58
C ASP A 402 26.63 -8.89 24.60
N ASP A 403 26.55 -10.19 24.85
CA ASP A 403 25.73 -11.11 24.10
C ASP A 403 24.30 -10.81 24.53
N GLN A 404 23.66 -9.87 23.82
CA GLN A 404 22.24 -9.55 23.98
C GLN A 404 21.43 -10.82 23.72
N GLN A 405 20.77 -11.34 24.77
CA GLN A 405 19.87 -12.48 24.61
C GLN A 405 18.49 -11.96 24.23
N ILE A 406 18.23 -11.87 22.93
CA ILE A 406 16.91 -11.55 22.40
C ILE A 406 16.17 -12.86 22.13
N GLY A 407 15.00 -13.03 22.76
CA GLY A 407 14.13 -14.19 22.56
C GLY A 407 13.37 -14.13 21.23
N PHE A 408 14.06 -14.13 20.09
CA PHE A 408 13.45 -13.97 18.76
C PHE A 408 12.28 -14.92 18.48
N GLN A 409 12.38 -16.19 18.91
CA GLN A 409 11.30 -17.17 18.78
C GLN A 409 10.04 -16.75 19.54
N PHE A 410 10.20 -16.18 20.73
CA PHE A 410 9.07 -15.75 21.55
C PHE A 410 8.39 -14.53 20.93
N ILE A 411 9.18 -13.57 20.42
CA ILE A 411 8.65 -12.41 19.69
C ILE A 411 7.83 -12.87 18.48
N GLU A 412 8.37 -13.81 17.70
CA GLU A 412 7.68 -14.35 16.52
C GLU A 412 6.38 -15.08 16.89
N ASN A 413 6.38 -15.84 17.98
CA ASN A 413 5.18 -16.52 18.48
C ASN A 413 4.13 -15.51 18.99
N GLU A 414 4.53 -14.45 19.67
CA GLU A 414 3.61 -13.40 20.13
C GLU A 414 2.99 -12.63 18.96
N ILE A 415 3.81 -12.26 17.96
CA ILE A 415 3.31 -11.68 16.71
C ILE A 415 2.29 -12.64 16.08
N TYR A 416 2.63 -13.92 15.96
CA TYR A 416 1.74 -14.91 15.37
C TYR A 416 0.38 -14.97 16.09
N ASN A 417 0.40 -15.10 17.42
CA ASN A 417 -0.81 -15.25 18.23
C ASN A 417 -1.72 -14.02 18.22
N GLN A 418 -1.13 -12.82 18.17
CA GLN A 418 -1.86 -11.56 18.24
C GLN A 418 -2.33 -11.06 16.87
N THR A 419 -1.61 -11.37 15.79
CA THR A 419 -1.83 -10.74 14.47
C THR A 419 -2.25 -11.73 13.38
N PHE A 420 -1.85 -13.00 13.51
CA PHE A 420 -1.93 -13.97 12.43
C PHE A 420 -3.22 -14.79 12.52
N ARG A 421 -4.33 -14.14 12.15
CA ARG A 421 -5.65 -14.78 12.01
C ARG A 421 -6.26 -14.58 10.62
N GLY A 422 -5.56 -13.87 9.74
CA GLY A 422 -6.04 -13.48 8.41
C GLY A 422 -5.85 -14.56 7.35
N HIS A 423 -6.82 -14.66 6.45
CA HIS A 423 -6.71 -15.40 5.19
C HIS A 423 -6.45 -14.40 4.06
N LYS A 424 -6.00 -14.86 2.89
CA LYS A 424 -5.98 -13.96 1.72
C LYS A 424 -7.39 -13.46 1.46
N ILE A 425 -7.52 -12.17 1.17
CA ILE A 425 -8.82 -11.53 0.93
C ILE A 425 -8.92 -11.04 -0.50
N ASP A 426 -10.09 -11.20 -1.10
CA ASP A 426 -10.46 -10.57 -2.35
C ASP A 426 -11.64 -9.62 -2.08
N ILE A 427 -11.41 -8.33 -2.24
CA ILE A 427 -12.34 -7.28 -1.83
C ILE A 427 -13.11 -6.80 -3.05
N SER A 428 -14.42 -7.07 -3.05
CA SER A 428 -15.35 -6.44 -3.98
C SER A 428 -15.72 -5.05 -3.45
N ILE A 429 -15.56 -4.01 -4.27
CA ILE A 429 -15.82 -2.62 -3.88
C ILE A 429 -17.18 -2.19 -4.46
N PRO A 430 -18.19 -1.93 -3.62
CA PRO A 430 -19.49 -1.45 -4.10
C PRO A 430 -19.36 -0.10 -4.79
N LEU A 431 -19.89 0.02 -6.00
CA LEU A 431 -19.94 1.27 -6.74
C LEU A 431 -21.04 2.17 -6.17
N PHE A 432 -20.75 3.45 -6.14
CA PHE A 432 -21.70 4.49 -5.78
C PHE A 432 -22.52 4.87 -7.01
N GLU A 433 -23.76 5.32 -6.80
CA GLU A 433 -24.66 5.73 -7.87
C GLU A 433 -25.13 7.17 -7.59
N PHE A 434 -25.06 8.06 -8.59
CA PHE A 434 -25.62 9.40 -8.44
C PHE A 434 -27.10 9.44 -8.81
N ALA A 435 -27.88 10.30 -8.14
CA ALA A 435 -29.33 10.40 -8.40
C ALA A 435 -29.65 10.86 -9.84
N ASP A 436 -28.78 11.67 -10.45
CA ASP A 436 -28.93 12.10 -11.85
C ASP A 436 -28.69 10.97 -12.85
N GLU A 437 -27.92 9.95 -12.46
CA GLU A 437 -27.66 8.76 -13.28
C GLU A 437 -28.82 7.76 -13.25
N LEU A 438 -29.64 7.80 -12.19
CA LEU A 438 -30.84 6.98 -12.06
C LEU A 438 -32.06 7.54 -12.83
N THR A 439 -31.89 8.65 -13.54
CA THR A 439 -32.97 9.19 -14.37
C THR A 439 -33.22 8.29 -15.58
N ILE A 440 -34.48 8.05 -15.93
CA ILE A 440 -34.82 7.16 -17.06
C ILE A 440 -34.14 7.59 -18.36
N LYS A 441 -34.00 8.91 -18.58
CA LYS A 441 -33.27 9.47 -19.73
C LYS A 441 -31.79 9.09 -19.71
N HIS A 442 -31.12 9.17 -18.56
CA HIS A 442 -29.72 8.76 -18.43
C HIS A 442 -29.56 7.25 -18.56
N CYS A 443 -30.43 6.44 -17.93
CA CYS A 443 -30.46 4.99 -18.10
C CYS A 443 -30.60 4.60 -19.58
N LEU A 444 -31.48 5.30 -20.32
CA LEU A 444 -31.66 5.11 -21.75
C LEU A 444 -30.42 5.51 -22.55
N GLU A 445 -29.82 6.68 -22.28
CA GLU A 445 -28.59 7.13 -22.94
C GLU A 445 -27.43 6.15 -22.70
N THR A 446 -27.30 5.62 -21.48
CA THR A 446 -26.29 4.61 -21.12
C THR A 446 -26.52 3.30 -21.86
N LEU A 447 -27.77 2.81 -21.90
CA LEU A 447 -28.17 1.65 -22.70
C LEU A 447 -27.82 1.81 -24.17
N GLU A 448 -28.14 2.97 -24.75
CA GLU A 448 -27.88 3.29 -26.15
C GLU A 448 -26.40 3.43 -26.49
N ARG A 449 -25.58 3.83 -25.50
CA ARG A 449 -24.13 3.90 -25.65
C ARG A 449 -23.49 2.52 -25.73
N TYR A 450 -23.94 1.60 -24.89
CA TYR A 450 -23.45 0.21 -24.87
C TYR A 450 -24.06 -0.66 -25.97
N HIS A 451 -25.32 -0.41 -26.33
CA HIS A 451 -26.07 -1.12 -27.36
C HIS A 451 -26.66 -0.14 -28.38
N PRO A 452 -25.89 0.28 -29.39
CA PRO A 452 -26.33 1.26 -30.39
C PRO A 452 -27.60 0.84 -31.14
N ASP A 453 -27.88 -0.46 -31.22
CA ASP A 453 -29.09 -1.00 -31.85
C ASP A 453 -30.38 -0.58 -31.12
N ILE A 454 -30.31 -0.27 -29.81
CA ILE A 454 -31.46 0.28 -29.06
C ILE A 454 -31.81 1.69 -29.54
N LYS A 455 -30.79 2.48 -29.88
CA LYS A 455 -30.95 3.84 -30.42
C LYS A 455 -31.42 3.83 -31.87
N ASN A 456 -30.91 2.86 -32.64
CA ASN A 456 -31.16 2.75 -34.07
C ASN A 456 -32.41 1.91 -34.40
N ALA A 457 -33.03 1.28 -33.41
CA ALA A 457 -34.31 0.63 -33.59
C ALA A 457 -35.39 1.68 -33.87
N TYR A 458 -36.11 1.50 -34.97
CA TYR A 458 -37.29 2.29 -35.32
C TYR A 458 -38.36 1.34 -35.84
N PHE A 459 -39.61 1.72 -35.63
CA PHE A 459 -40.75 1.07 -36.24
C PHE A 459 -40.97 1.68 -37.62
N ASP A 460 -41.27 0.86 -38.62
CA ASP A 460 -41.79 1.38 -39.88
C ASP A 460 -43.22 1.94 -39.72
N ALA A 461 -43.77 2.57 -40.76
CA ALA A 461 -45.08 3.23 -40.67
C ALA A 461 -46.22 2.26 -40.31
N ASN A 462 -46.16 1.01 -40.78
CA ASN A 462 -47.20 0.01 -40.52
C ASN A 462 -47.02 -0.61 -39.13
N GLU A 463 -45.77 -0.85 -38.72
CA GLU A 463 -45.43 -1.30 -37.36
C GLU A 463 -45.80 -0.25 -36.32
N LEU A 464 -45.59 1.04 -36.60
CA LEU A 464 -45.95 2.13 -35.69
C LEU A 464 -47.47 2.23 -35.50
N GLU A 465 -48.26 2.16 -36.58
CA GLU A 465 -49.72 2.10 -36.49
C GLU A 465 -50.18 0.88 -35.69
N SER A 466 -49.53 -0.27 -35.91
CA SER A 466 -49.85 -1.50 -35.18
C SER A 466 -49.49 -1.39 -33.70
N VAL A 467 -48.33 -0.83 -33.36
CA VAL A 467 -47.92 -0.57 -31.96
C VAL A 467 -48.84 0.43 -31.28
N GLN A 468 -49.28 1.49 -31.97
CA GLN A 468 -50.25 2.42 -31.42
C GLN A 468 -51.61 1.75 -31.17
N ALA A 469 -52.05 0.87 -32.09
CA ALA A 469 -53.28 0.09 -31.94
C ALA A 469 -53.21 -0.96 -30.82
N LEU A 470 -52.01 -1.37 -30.37
CA LEU A 470 -51.87 -2.25 -29.18
C LEU A 470 -52.26 -1.53 -27.88
N PHE A 471 -52.24 -0.19 -27.87
CA PHE A 471 -52.49 0.61 -26.68
C PHE A 471 -53.56 1.66 -26.94
N ASP A 472 -54.78 1.22 -27.25
CA ASP A 472 -55.92 2.12 -27.54
C ASP A 472 -56.51 2.80 -26.29
N ASP A 473 -56.25 2.27 -25.09
CA ASP A 473 -56.76 2.80 -23.82
C ASP A 473 -55.71 3.70 -23.13
N PRO A 474 -56.01 4.99 -22.85
CA PRO A 474 -55.11 5.90 -22.13
C PRO A 474 -54.60 5.34 -20.80
N GLN A 475 -55.39 4.55 -20.07
CA GLN A 475 -54.93 3.93 -18.82
C GLN A 475 -53.91 2.81 -19.07
N GLN A 476 -54.07 2.06 -20.16
CA GLN A 476 -53.11 1.05 -20.59
C GLN A 476 -51.82 1.68 -21.10
N ILE A 477 -51.88 2.79 -21.84
CA ILE A 477 -50.70 3.56 -22.28
C ILE A 477 -49.89 4.00 -21.06
N GLN A 478 -50.54 4.60 -20.06
CA GLN A 478 -49.86 5.06 -18.86
C GLN A 478 -49.21 3.91 -18.09
N HIS A 479 -49.93 2.80 -17.90
CA HIS A 479 -49.41 1.61 -17.22
C HIS A 479 -48.25 0.96 -18.00
N ALA A 480 -48.37 0.85 -19.32
CA ALA A 480 -47.31 0.36 -20.20
C ALA A 480 -46.07 1.28 -20.15
N PHE A 481 -46.25 2.60 -20.10
CA PHE A 481 -45.16 3.56 -19.98
C PHE A 481 -44.43 3.45 -18.63
N GLU A 482 -45.16 3.23 -17.54
CA GLU A 482 -44.57 2.99 -16.21
C GLU A 482 -43.75 1.69 -16.19
N ILE A 483 -44.28 0.60 -16.76
CA ILE A 483 -43.54 -0.65 -16.88
C ILE A 483 -42.32 -0.49 -17.79
N LEU A 484 -42.46 0.21 -18.91
CA LEU A 484 -41.37 0.44 -19.85
C LEU A 484 -40.26 1.28 -19.21
N SER A 485 -40.62 2.24 -18.38
CA SER A 485 -39.66 3.02 -17.58
C SER A 485 -38.90 2.15 -16.58
N GLN A 486 -39.57 1.22 -15.91
CA GLN A 486 -38.92 0.22 -15.05
C GLN A 486 -38.00 -0.71 -15.85
N LEU A 487 -38.43 -1.13 -17.05
CA LEU A 487 -37.63 -1.96 -17.95
C LEU A 487 -36.34 -1.26 -18.36
N VAL A 488 -36.40 0.01 -18.74
CA VAL A 488 -35.21 0.82 -19.07
C VAL A 488 -34.22 0.83 -17.91
N VAL A 489 -34.70 1.05 -16.68
CA VAL A 489 -33.83 1.06 -15.49
C VAL A 489 -33.22 -0.32 -15.25
N LEU A 490 -34.01 -1.40 -15.28
CA LEU A 490 -33.48 -2.75 -15.03
C LEU A 490 -32.49 -3.19 -16.11
N LEU A 491 -32.79 -2.92 -17.38
CA LEU A 491 -31.88 -3.20 -18.49
C LEU A 491 -30.58 -2.41 -18.34
N SER A 492 -30.61 -1.16 -17.88
CA SER A 492 -29.38 -0.39 -17.68
C SER A 492 -28.48 -0.96 -16.58
N HIS A 493 -29.06 -1.63 -15.57
CA HIS A 493 -28.29 -2.31 -14.51
C HIS A 493 -27.67 -3.63 -15.01
N ASP A 494 -28.34 -4.36 -15.91
CA ASP A 494 -27.87 -5.64 -16.48
C ASP A 494 -27.21 -5.52 -17.86
N ILE A 495 -26.57 -4.37 -18.14
CA ILE A 495 -26.15 -3.94 -19.48
C ILE A 495 -25.28 -4.97 -20.25
N HIS A 496 -24.49 -5.79 -19.54
CA HIS A 496 -23.59 -6.77 -20.14
C HIS A 496 -24.23 -8.12 -20.46
N LYS A 497 -25.45 -8.38 -19.97
CA LYS A 497 -26.13 -9.68 -20.10
C LYS A 497 -27.39 -9.62 -20.99
N ILE A 498 -27.60 -8.51 -21.68
CA ILE A 498 -28.80 -8.29 -22.50
C ILE A 498 -28.73 -9.06 -23.82
N ASN A 499 -29.78 -9.82 -24.13
CA ASN A 499 -30.01 -10.35 -25.47
C ASN A 499 -31.01 -9.47 -26.24
N LEU A 500 -30.50 -8.63 -27.15
CA LEU A 500 -31.31 -7.66 -27.89
C LEU A 500 -32.38 -8.27 -28.81
N ASN A 501 -32.24 -9.55 -29.19
CA ASN A 501 -33.18 -10.27 -30.04
C ASN A 501 -34.22 -11.08 -29.25
N GLU A 502 -34.18 -10.99 -27.92
CA GLU A 502 -35.21 -11.57 -27.07
C GLU A 502 -36.47 -10.69 -27.08
N THR A 503 -37.64 -11.30 -26.92
CA THR A 503 -38.91 -10.58 -26.76
C THR A 503 -39.00 -9.96 -25.37
N ILE A 504 -39.51 -8.73 -25.29
CA ILE A 504 -39.67 -7.99 -24.02
C ILE A 504 -40.46 -8.85 -23.01
N SER A 505 -41.56 -9.47 -23.45
CA SER A 505 -42.39 -10.32 -22.59
C SER A 505 -41.73 -11.61 -22.09
N THR A 506 -40.68 -12.12 -22.76
CA THR A 506 -39.90 -13.27 -22.26
C THR A 506 -38.93 -12.79 -21.20
N TRP A 507 -38.21 -11.71 -21.49
CA TRP A 507 -37.27 -11.11 -20.56
C TRP A 507 -37.95 -10.66 -19.25
N MET A 508 -39.13 -10.04 -19.35
CA MET A 508 -39.95 -9.67 -18.20
C MET A 508 -40.30 -10.87 -17.30
N LYS A 509 -40.58 -12.04 -17.90
CA LYS A 509 -40.87 -13.25 -17.12
C LYS A 509 -39.63 -13.77 -16.40
N GLU A 510 -38.46 -13.69 -17.01
CA GLU A 510 -37.19 -14.04 -16.36
C GLU A 510 -36.90 -13.16 -15.14
N MET A 511 -37.32 -11.89 -15.20
CA MET A 511 -37.23 -10.92 -14.10
C MET A 511 -38.41 -10.96 -13.10
N ASN A 512 -39.27 -11.99 -13.17
CA ASN A 512 -40.42 -12.18 -12.28
C ASN A 512 -41.48 -11.05 -12.29
N PHE A 513 -41.68 -10.38 -13.43
CA PHE A 513 -42.83 -9.47 -13.58
C PHE A 513 -44.16 -10.25 -13.53
N ASN A 514 -45.23 -9.57 -13.12
CA ASN A 514 -46.55 -10.19 -13.11
C ASN A 514 -46.99 -10.57 -14.52
N GLN A 515 -47.76 -11.65 -14.63
CA GLN A 515 -48.23 -12.13 -15.93
C GLN A 515 -49.05 -11.08 -16.68
N LYS A 516 -49.86 -10.28 -15.98
CA LYS A 516 -50.63 -9.18 -16.56
C LYS A 516 -49.76 -8.11 -17.21
N ASP A 517 -48.63 -7.79 -16.59
CA ASP A 517 -47.69 -6.79 -17.10
C ASP A 517 -46.92 -7.36 -18.31
N CYS A 518 -46.56 -8.64 -18.27
CA CYS A 518 -45.97 -9.34 -19.40
C CYS A 518 -46.91 -9.44 -20.60
N ASP A 519 -48.22 -9.54 -20.36
CA ASP A 519 -49.24 -9.69 -21.39
C ASP A 519 -49.37 -8.44 -22.27
N LEU A 520 -49.04 -7.26 -21.74
CA LEU A 520 -49.07 -5.99 -22.48
C LEU A 520 -48.02 -5.91 -23.60
N PHE A 521 -46.97 -6.73 -23.51
CA PHE A 521 -45.86 -6.75 -24.48
C PHE A 521 -45.77 -8.10 -25.21
N LYS A 522 -46.88 -8.86 -25.24
CA LYS A 522 -46.97 -10.07 -26.06
C LYS A 522 -47.11 -9.70 -27.53
N GLU A 523 -46.72 -10.66 -28.37
CA GLU A 523 -46.87 -10.54 -29.81
C GLU A 523 -48.35 -10.50 -30.16
N GLU A 524 -48.78 -9.39 -30.75
CA GLU A 524 -50.14 -9.15 -31.23
C GLU A 524 -50.04 -8.46 -32.60
N ASN A 525 -50.98 -8.77 -33.50
CA ASN A 525 -51.03 -8.23 -34.87
C ASN A 525 -49.74 -8.42 -35.68
N ASP A 526 -49.07 -9.58 -35.57
CA ASP A 526 -47.78 -9.91 -36.19
C ASP A 526 -46.62 -8.96 -35.81
N VAL A 527 -46.78 -8.12 -34.78
CA VAL A 527 -45.73 -7.24 -34.27
C VAL A 527 -45.04 -7.89 -33.08
N ARG A 528 -43.75 -8.19 -33.27
CA ARG A 528 -42.90 -8.77 -32.23
C ARG A 528 -42.06 -7.70 -31.53
N LEU A 529 -42.41 -7.36 -30.29
CA LEU A 529 -41.66 -6.41 -29.48
C LEU A 529 -40.41 -7.06 -28.86
N LEU A 530 -39.25 -6.60 -29.30
CA LEU A 530 -37.93 -7.08 -28.88
C LEU A 530 -37.28 -6.11 -27.89
N VAL A 531 -36.32 -6.60 -27.10
CA VAL A 531 -35.58 -5.75 -26.14
C VAL A 531 -34.90 -4.56 -26.83
N LYS A 532 -34.42 -4.72 -28.07
CA LYS A 532 -33.90 -3.60 -28.87
C LYS A 532 -34.91 -2.47 -29.13
N HIS A 533 -36.22 -2.74 -29.07
CA HIS A 533 -37.27 -1.75 -29.33
C HIS A 533 -37.62 -0.89 -28.10
N VAL A 534 -37.09 -1.21 -26.91
CA VAL A 534 -37.42 -0.52 -25.64
C VAL A 534 -37.17 0.99 -25.73
N GLY A 535 -36.06 1.41 -26.35
CA GLY A 535 -35.76 2.84 -26.51
C GLY A 535 -36.67 3.58 -27.48
N ALA A 536 -37.14 2.91 -28.54
CA ALA A 536 -38.11 3.48 -29.48
C ALA A 536 -39.50 3.62 -28.83
N LEU A 537 -39.95 2.57 -28.14
CA LEU A 537 -41.22 2.55 -27.41
C LEU A 537 -41.27 3.66 -26.35
N TRP A 538 -40.18 3.87 -25.62
CA TRP A 538 -40.14 4.86 -24.54
C TRP A 538 -40.33 6.27 -25.07
N ARG A 539 -39.67 6.61 -26.18
CA ARG A 539 -39.84 7.89 -26.86
C ARG A 539 -41.24 8.09 -27.40
N ILE A 540 -41.85 7.04 -27.97
CA ILE A 540 -43.22 7.11 -28.50
C ILE A 540 -44.20 7.45 -27.38
N PHE A 541 -44.11 6.76 -26.23
CA PHE A 541 -44.99 7.03 -25.11
C PHE A 541 -44.69 8.37 -24.40
N ASP A 542 -43.42 8.78 -24.31
CA ASP A 542 -43.05 10.10 -23.78
C ASP A 542 -43.64 11.24 -24.65
N HIS A 543 -43.77 11.03 -25.95
CA HIS A 543 -44.40 11.98 -26.88
C HIS A 543 -45.93 11.97 -26.88
N ILE A 544 -46.58 10.89 -26.44
CA ILE A 544 -48.05 10.77 -26.38
C ILE A 544 -48.63 11.35 -25.08
N ASN A 545 -47.83 11.35 -24.00
CA ASN A 545 -48.24 11.85 -22.68
C ASN A 545 -48.06 13.38 -22.49
N TYR A 546 -47.64 14.10 -23.53
CA TYR A 546 -47.59 15.57 -23.63
C TYR A 546 -48.40 16.04 -24.84
#